data_AF-A0A094HBF5-F1
#
_entry.id   AF-A0A094HBF5-F1
#
_cell.length_a   1.000
_cell.length_b   1.000
_cell.length_c   1.000
_cell.angle_alpha   90.00
_cell.angle_beta   90.00
_cell.angle_gamma   90.00
#
_symmetry.space_group_name_H-M   'P 1'
#
loop_
_entity.id
_entity.type
_entity.pdbx_description
1 polymer ?
#
loop_
_entity_poly.entity_id
_entity_poly.type
_entity_poly.pdbx_seq_one_letter_code
_entity_poly.pdbx_strand_id
1 'polypeptide(L)'
;MRLDTQATQLLPTRRTRLRPVSAPCTDYAFTSLEEARAKGDELWNYGLYTLQPSTSSASSSSASCSSSSSSDDSSVSSLTRADQHTSRIYLADLQARYSAALHTYLATHPPLTPRERQAGMLLKLHDAVATLSLSTASLSPSEEVWSACTPDFAAILSLSKSILEMEDGLVSDESGISGGRGGRVGMDTGVLGPLYLVALRCRDPVVRSEAVRLLSREGRREGLWDSNLLSRVAAKVVGIEAGGSGEAEADGVKGGRLKGRRVEDVDLIFDPEEGCKAGVRFLMECGGIVQGQEGVGVS
;
A
#
# COMPACT_ATOMS: atom_id res chain seq x y z
N MET A 1 12.79 -9.14 3.29
CA MET A 1 11.33 -9.25 3.07
C MET A 1 11.01 -8.52 1.77
N ARG A 2 9.99 -8.98 1.07
CA ARG A 2 9.76 -8.77 -0.36
C ARG A 2 8.80 -7.57 -0.55
N LEU A 3 9.08 -6.67 -1.51
CA LEU A 3 8.37 -5.39 -1.72
C LEU A 3 6.83 -5.53 -1.83
N ASP A 4 6.39 -6.64 -2.41
CA ASP A 4 5.00 -7.06 -2.63
C ASP A 4 4.18 -7.16 -1.35
N THR A 5 4.80 -7.63 -0.27
CA THR A 5 4.10 -7.83 1.00
C THR A 5 3.79 -6.53 1.76
N GLN A 6 4.34 -5.38 1.36
CA GLN A 6 4.34 -4.15 2.17
C GLN A 6 4.00 -2.86 1.41
N ALA A 7 3.46 -2.93 0.19
CA ALA A 7 3.17 -1.74 -0.64
C ALA A 7 2.29 -0.67 0.07
N THR A 8 1.41 -1.07 1.00
CA THR A 8 0.60 -0.13 1.81
C THR A 8 1.28 0.36 3.09
N GLN A 9 2.46 -0.15 3.45
CA GLN A 9 3.11 0.17 4.73
C GLN A 9 3.86 1.51 4.68
N LEU A 10 4.02 2.13 3.51
CA LEU A 10 4.45 3.53 3.41
C LEU A 10 3.28 4.52 3.54
N LEU A 11 2.05 4.04 3.75
CA LEU A 11 0.98 4.89 4.25
C LEU A 11 1.29 5.24 5.72
N PRO A 12 1.18 6.53 6.11
CA PRO A 12 1.78 7.11 7.33
C PRO A 12 1.34 6.51 8.68
N THR A 13 0.44 5.54 8.67
CA THR A 13 -0.22 4.96 9.84
C THR A 13 0.23 3.54 10.19
N ARG A 14 0.87 2.80 9.28
CA ARG A 14 1.17 1.37 9.49
C ARG A 14 2.60 1.12 9.99
N ARG A 15 2.70 0.51 11.17
CA ARG A 15 3.97 0.13 11.80
C ARG A 15 4.50 -1.18 11.24
N THR A 16 5.80 -1.26 11.00
CA THR A 16 6.49 -2.53 10.73
C THR A 16 7.31 -2.92 11.97
N ARG A 17 7.43 -4.22 12.30
CA ARG A 17 8.31 -4.64 13.42
C ARG A 17 9.74 -4.95 12.95
N LEU A 18 10.04 -4.67 11.69
CA LEU A 18 11.25 -5.11 11.03
C LEU A 18 12.31 -4.01 11.13
N ARG A 19 13.44 -4.36 11.73
CA ARG A 19 14.64 -3.51 11.68
C ARG A 19 15.42 -3.86 10.42
N PRO A 20 15.81 -2.89 9.58
CA PRO A 20 16.67 -3.14 8.45
C PRO A 20 18.03 -3.64 8.98
N VAL A 21 18.61 -4.59 8.26
CA VAL A 21 19.90 -5.21 8.62
C VAL A 21 21.07 -4.26 8.33
N SER A 22 20.89 -3.36 7.36
CA SER A 22 21.87 -2.40 6.86
C SER A 22 21.22 -1.09 6.40
N ALA A 23 22.01 -0.02 6.35
CA ALA A 23 21.62 1.20 5.66
C ALA A 23 21.67 0.98 4.14
N PRO A 24 20.76 1.59 3.37
CA PRO A 24 20.64 1.34 1.94
C PRO A 24 21.87 1.83 1.19
N CYS A 25 22.19 1.15 0.10
CA CYS A 25 23.22 1.56 -0.84
C CYS A 25 22.99 3.00 -1.36
N THR A 26 24.05 3.77 -1.51
CA THR A 26 24.00 5.12 -2.11
C THR A 26 24.31 5.12 -3.60
N ASP A 27 25.02 4.10 -4.08
CA ASP A 27 25.60 4.07 -5.42
C ASP A 27 24.91 2.98 -6.24
N TYR A 28 23.81 3.36 -6.90
CA TYR A 28 23.00 2.44 -7.68
C TYR A 28 23.62 2.17 -9.06
N ALA A 29 24.16 0.97 -9.21
CA ALA A 29 24.48 0.32 -10.47
C ALA A 29 24.03 -1.15 -10.39
N PHE A 30 23.66 -1.74 -11.51
CA PHE A 30 23.12 -3.10 -11.57
C PHE A 30 23.80 -3.90 -12.66
N THR A 31 24.11 -5.15 -12.35
CA THR A 31 24.62 -6.15 -13.31
C THR A 31 23.52 -7.16 -13.68
N SER A 32 22.49 -7.29 -12.85
CA SER A 32 21.37 -8.22 -13.04
C SER A 32 20.05 -7.64 -12.52
N LEU A 33 18.92 -8.17 -13.01
CA LEU A 33 17.59 -7.87 -12.46
C LEU A 33 17.47 -8.27 -10.99
N GLU A 34 18.16 -9.33 -10.55
CA GLU A 34 18.17 -9.78 -9.16
C GLU A 34 18.89 -8.78 -8.25
N GLU A 35 20.03 -8.23 -8.70
CA GLU A 35 20.74 -7.19 -7.96
C GLU A 35 19.91 -5.91 -7.85
N ALA A 36 19.25 -5.50 -8.95
CA ALA A 36 18.35 -4.36 -8.92
C ALA A 36 17.21 -4.57 -7.92
N ARG A 37 16.59 -5.74 -7.95
CA ARG A 37 15.56 -6.13 -6.99
C ARG A 37 16.04 -6.05 -5.55
N ALA A 38 17.18 -6.65 -5.24
CA ALA A 38 17.71 -6.72 -3.88
C ALA A 38 17.98 -5.31 -3.31
N LYS A 39 18.59 -4.42 -4.12
CA LYS A 39 18.84 -3.03 -3.73
C LYS A 39 17.54 -2.23 -3.55
N GLY A 40 16.54 -2.46 -4.40
CA GLY A 40 15.21 -1.86 -4.25
C GLY A 40 14.49 -2.34 -2.98
N ASP A 41 14.54 -3.65 -2.70
CA ASP A 41 13.98 -4.26 -1.49
C ASP A 41 14.65 -3.69 -0.22
N GLU A 42 15.98 -3.52 -0.23
CA GLU A 42 16.71 -2.92 0.89
C GLU A 42 16.29 -1.47 1.15
N LEU A 43 16.24 -0.64 0.10
CA LEU A 43 15.80 0.75 0.19
C LEU A 43 14.38 0.86 0.75
N TRP A 44 13.47 0.04 0.25
CA TRP A 44 12.08 0.01 0.70
C TRP A 44 11.95 -0.39 2.16
N ASN A 45 12.59 -1.49 2.58
CA ASN A 45 12.56 -1.95 3.97
C ASN A 45 13.15 -0.91 4.92
N TYR A 46 14.23 -0.23 4.51
CA TYR A 46 14.82 0.85 5.31
C TYR A 46 13.90 2.07 5.40
N GLY A 47 13.23 2.44 4.31
CA GLY A 47 12.23 3.51 4.30
C GLY A 47 11.06 3.20 5.22
N LEU A 48 10.51 1.99 5.15
CA LEU A 48 9.42 1.54 6.02
C LEU A 48 9.76 1.55 7.51
N TYR A 49 11.02 1.32 7.86
CA TYR A 49 11.47 1.42 9.25
C TYR A 49 11.68 2.86 9.70
N THR A 50 12.33 3.67 8.85
CA THR A 50 12.70 5.04 9.19
C THR A 50 11.47 5.96 9.25
N LEU A 51 10.43 5.66 8.48
CA LEU A 51 9.22 6.48 8.36
C LEU A 51 8.08 6.06 9.29
N GLN A 52 8.37 5.24 10.30
CA GLN A 52 7.37 4.80 11.25
C GLN A 52 6.88 5.98 12.11
N PRO A 53 5.55 6.07 12.35
CA PRO A 53 5.04 7.06 13.28
C PRO A 53 5.61 6.80 14.68
N SER A 54 6.30 7.81 15.22
CA SER A 54 6.87 7.82 16.57
C SER A 54 5.80 7.43 17.58
N THR A 55 6.16 6.60 18.56
CA THR A 55 5.31 6.33 19.71
C THR A 55 5.16 7.63 20.51
N SER A 56 4.05 8.34 20.38
CA SER A 56 3.54 9.04 21.56
C SER A 56 3.35 7.94 22.61
N SER A 57 4.05 8.07 23.72
CA SER A 57 4.00 7.18 24.87
C SER A 57 2.56 6.85 25.23
N ALA A 58 2.07 5.71 24.74
CA ALA A 58 1.01 4.98 25.42
C ALA A 58 1.66 4.40 26.68
N SER A 59 1.88 5.30 27.65
CA SER A 59 2.16 4.94 29.02
C SER A 59 1.09 3.95 29.44
N SER A 60 1.50 2.72 29.68
CA SER A 60 0.85 1.84 30.62
C SER A 60 0.79 2.56 31.97
N SER A 61 -0.24 3.39 32.16
CA SER A 61 -0.51 4.07 33.41
C SER A 61 -1.43 3.19 34.25
N SER A 62 -0.85 2.22 34.95
CA SER A 62 -1.36 1.90 36.28
C SER A 62 -1.10 3.11 37.17
N ALA A 63 -2.17 3.61 37.80
CA ALA A 63 -2.27 4.81 38.60
C ALA A 63 -1.04 5.20 39.44
N SER A 64 -0.70 6.49 39.47
CA SER A 64 -0.87 7.37 40.66
C SER A 64 -0.45 8.81 40.35
N CYS A 65 -1.12 9.73 41.04
CA CYS A 65 -1.07 11.19 40.94
C CYS A 65 0.32 11.83 40.98
N SER A 66 0.52 12.90 40.19
CA SER A 66 0.83 14.26 40.67
C SER A 66 0.98 15.21 39.48
N SER A 67 0.33 16.37 39.57
CA SER A 67 0.28 17.44 38.59
C SER A 67 1.54 18.32 38.63
N SER A 68 2.22 18.45 37.49
CA SER A 68 3.19 19.54 37.21
C SER A 68 3.27 19.85 35.70
N SER A 69 2.89 21.09 35.35
CA SER A 69 3.33 21.91 34.20
C SER A 69 3.60 21.25 32.84
N SER A 70 2.65 21.42 31.93
CA SER A 70 2.73 21.18 30.48
C SER A 70 3.45 22.33 29.74
N SER A 71 4.73 22.15 29.41
CA SER A 71 5.47 23.05 28.50
C SER A 71 6.43 22.32 27.53
N ASP A 72 6.79 21.05 27.78
CA ASP A 72 7.89 20.38 27.07
C ASP A 72 7.47 19.42 25.94
N ASP A 73 6.17 19.15 25.75
CA ASP A 73 5.70 18.15 24.76
C ASP A 73 5.71 18.70 23.31
N SER A 74 5.56 20.02 23.15
CA SER A 74 5.52 20.68 21.85
C SER A 74 6.88 20.74 21.15
N SER A 75 7.98 20.83 21.91
CA SER A 75 9.35 20.92 21.38
C SER A 75 9.87 19.55 20.93
N VAL A 76 9.56 18.49 21.68
CA VAL A 76 9.90 17.10 21.29
C VAL A 76 9.10 16.66 20.06
N SER A 77 7.83 17.06 19.97
CA SER A 77 6.99 16.79 18.80
C SER A 77 7.43 17.52 17.52
N SER A 78 8.04 18.70 17.63
CA SER A 78 8.55 19.44 16.47
C SER A 78 9.91 18.93 15.99
N LEU A 79 10.81 18.56 16.91
CA LEU A 79 12.09 17.92 16.59
C LEU A 79 11.89 16.56 15.89
N THR A 80 11.01 15.73 16.42
CA THR A 80 10.70 14.41 15.82
C THR A 80 10.08 14.52 14.43
N ARG A 81 9.24 15.53 14.18
CA ARG A 81 8.70 15.82 12.83
C ARG A 81 9.78 16.32 11.86
N ALA A 82 10.71 17.16 12.33
CA ALA A 82 11.81 17.65 11.51
C ALA A 82 12.77 16.52 11.10
N ASP A 83 13.07 15.59 12.02
CA ASP A 83 13.90 14.42 11.75
C ASP A 83 13.23 13.44 10.76
N GLN A 84 11.92 13.23 10.89
CA GLN A 84 11.14 12.44 9.93
C GLN A 84 11.10 13.10 8.55
N HIS A 85 10.92 14.41 8.48
CA HIS A 85 10.93 15.15 7.22
C HIS A 85 12.27 15.06 6.50
N THR A 86 13.37 15.24 7.24
CA THR A 86 14.74 15.10 6.72
C THR A 86 14.99 13.68 6.19
N SER A 87 14.55 12.67 6.94
CA SER A 87 14.65 11.27 6.53
C SER A 87 13.87 10.98 5.25
N ARG A 88 12.66 11.53 5.10
CA ARG A 88 11.86 11.38 3.85
C ARG A 88 12.54 12.01 2.64
N ILE A 89 13.10 13.21 2.79
CA ILE A 89 13.83 13.88 1.69
C ILE A 89 15.02 13.03 1.27
N TYR A 90 15.79 12.53 2.24
CA TYR A 90 16.92 11.65 1.98
C TYR A 90 16.51 10.36 1.24
N LEU A 91 15.41 9.73 1.66
CA LEU A 91 14.89 8.53 1.02
C LEU A 91 14.35 8.81 -0.39
N ALA A 92 13.69 9.94 -0.60
CA ALA A 92 13.23 10.36 -1.92
C ALA A 92 14.39 10.57 -2.89
N ASP A 93 15.50 11.15 -2.43
CA ASP A 93 16.73 11.29 -3.22
C ASP A 93 17.36 9.93 -3.57
N LEU A 94 17.44 9.01 -2.59
CA LEU A 94 17.88 7.64 -2.85
C LEU A 94 16.98 6.91 -3.85
N GLN A 95 15.66 7.06 -3.73
CA GLN A 95 14.69 6.48 -4.66
C GLN A 95 14.87 7.04 -6.08
N ALA A 96 15.10 8.34 -6.21
CA ALA A 96 15.35 8.97 -7.51
C ALA A 96 16.64 8.42 -8.16
N ARG A 97 17.71 8.24 -7.37
CA ARG A 97 18.97 7.61 -7.85
C ARG A 97 18.76 6.15 -8.26
N TYR A 98 18.02 5.38 -7.47
CA TYR A 98 17.65 4.00 -7.80
C TYR A 98 16.84 3.94 -9.11
N SER A 99 15.80 4.76 -9.24
CA SER A 99 14.91 4.82 -10.41
C SER A 99 15.71 5.16 -11.69
N ALA A 100 16.59 6.16 -11.63
CA ALA A 100 17.43 6.55 -12.75
C ALA A 100 18.36 5.41 -13.20
N ALA A 101 19.01 4.73 -12.24
CA ALA A 101 19.85 3.58 -12.52
C ALA A 101 19.04 2.41 -13.11
N LEU A 102 17.82 2.18 -12.61
CA LEU A 102 16.98 1.06 -13.03
C LEU A 102 16.50 1.27 -14.47
N HIS A 103 16.02 2.48 -14.78
CA HIS A 103 15.63 2.85 -16.12
C HIS A 103 16.79 2.74 -17.11
N THR A 104 17.99 3.18 -16.71
CA THR A 104 19.20 3.04 -17.54
C THR A 104 19.54 1.57 -17.79
N TYR A 105 19.51 0.73 -16.75
CA TYR A 105 19.77 -0.70 -16.88
C TYR A 105 18.77 -1.38 -17.81
N LEU A 106 17.47 -1.16 -17.61
CA LEU A 106 16.41 -1.77 -18.42
C LEU A 106 16.41 -1.28 -19.88
N ALA A 107 16.86 -0.05 -20.14
CA ALA A 107 17.02 0.47 -21.50
C ALA A 107 18.24 -0.12 -22.23
N THR A 108 19.31 -0.43 -21.49
CA THR A 108 20.57 -0.96 -22.05
C THR A 108 20.59 -2.50 -22.13
N HIS A 109 19.77 -3.18 -21.32
CA HIS A 109 19.70 -4.64 -21.23
C HIS A 109 18.27 -5.11 -21.57
N PRO A 110 17.91 -5.18 -22.87
CA PRO A 110 16.59 -5.63 -23.28
C PRO A 110 16.36 -7.09 -22.83
N PRO A 111 15.13 -7.45 -22.42
CA PRO A 111 14.85 -8.78 -21.89
C PRO A 111 14.97 -9.85 -22.99
N LEU A 112 15.68 -10.93 -22.67
CA LEU A 112 15.89 -12.08 -23.57
C LEU A 112 14.75 -13.10 -23.45
N THR A 113 14.14 -13.20 -22.26
CA THR A 113 13.03 -14.13 -22.00
C THR A 113 11.75 -13.41 -21.57
N PRO A 114 10.57 -14.02 -21.77
CA PRO A 114 9.31 -13.51 -21.21
C PRO A 114 9.36 -13.30 -19.69
N ARG A 115 10.09 -14.16 -18.98
CA ARG A 115 10.25 -14.10 -17.53
C ARG A 115 11.10 -12.92 -17.08
N GLU A 116 12.19 -12.62 -17.81
CA GLU A 116 12.99 -11.40 -17.61
C GLU A 116 12.19 -10.15 -17.90
N ARG A 117 11.38 -10.15 -18.97
CA ARG A 117 10.46 -9.04 -19.26
C ARG A 117 9.49 -8.81 -18.11
N GLN A 118 8.86 -9.87 -17.61
CA GLN A 118 7.94 -9.79 -16.47
C GLN A 118 8.66 -9.26 -15.22
N ALA A 119 9.85 -9.77 -14.90
CA ALA A 119 10.65 -9.30 -13.76
C ALA A 119 11.02 -7.81 -13.89
N GLY A 120 11.44 -7.35 -15.07
CA GLY A 120 11.72 -5.93 -15.32
C GLY A 120 10.47 -5.05 -15.18
N MET A 121 9.30 -5.52 -15.61
CA MET A 121 8.04 -4.80 -15.42
C MET A 121 7.62 -4.73 -13.95
N LEU A 122 7.84 -5.81 -13.20
CA LEU A 122 7.60 -5.84 -11.77
C LEU A 122 8.48 -4.84 -11.02
N LEU A 123 9.76 -4.74 -11.38
CA LEU A 123 10.66 -3.73 -10.82
C LEU A 123 10.19 -2.30 -11.12
N LYS A 124 9.71 -2.02 -12.34
CA LYS A 124 9.12 -0.72 -12.69
C LYS A 124 7.87 -0.41 -11.88
N LEU A 125 6.99 -1.40 -11.69
CA LEU A 125 5.76 -1.24 -10.91
C LEU A 125 6.10 -0.82 -9.48
N HIS A 126 7.04 -1.54 -8.88
CA HIS A 126 7.53 -1.31 -7.55
C HIS A 126 8.25 0.03 -7.37
N ASP A 127 9.09 0.42 -8.34
CA ASP A 127 9.73 1.74 -8.38
C ASP A 127 8.71 2.88 -8.44
N ALA A 128 7.67 2.73 -9.27
CA ALA A 128 6.59 3.72 -9.39
C ALA A 128 5.83 3.89 -8.05
N VAL A 129 5.50 2.77 -7.39
CA VAL A 129 4.85 2.81 -6.07
C VAL A 129 5.74 3.48 -5.03
N ALA A 130 7.04 3.20 -5.04
CA ALA A 130 7.96 3.79 -4.08
C ALA A 130 8.20 5.27 -4.28
N THR A 131 8.38 5.68 -5.54
CA THR A 131 8.46 7.10 -5.91
C THR A 131 7.20 7.85 -5.49
N LEU A 132 6.02 7.29 -5.76
CA LEU A 132 4.75 7.90 -5.38
C LEU A 132 4.61 8.01 -3.85
N SER A 133 4.99 6.96 -3.12
CA SER A 133 4.91 6.92 -1.65
C SER A 133 5.84 7.93 -0.97
N LEU A 134 7.00 8.23 -1.58
CA LEU A 134 7.97 9.21 -1.10
C LEU A 134 7.72 10.62 -1.63
N SER A 135 6.75 10.80 -2.53
CA SER A 135 6.40 12.10 -3.10
C SER A 135 5.93 13.11 -2.06
N THR A 136 5.93 14.39 -2.45
CA THR A 136 5.39 15.49 -1.63
C THR A 136 3.88 15.36 -1.41
N ALA A 137 3.15 14.65 -2.28
CA ALA A 137 1.72 14.37 -2.10
C ALA A 137 1.46 13.60 -0.81
N SER A 138 2.33 12.64 -0.47
CA SER A 138 2.26 11.86 0.77
C SER A 138 2.49 12.66 2.05
N LEU A 139 3.00 13.89 1.96
CA LEU A 139 3.17 14.81 3.09
C LEU A 139 1.96 15.71 3.30
N SER A 140 1.06 15.77 2.32
CA SER A 140 -0.11 16.63 2.40
C SER A 140 -1.09 16.07 3.43
N PRO A 141 -1.62 16.91 4.35
CA PRO A 141 -2.72 16.51 5.22
C PRO A 141 -4.06 16.45 4.46
N SER A 142 -4.08 16.90 3.20
CA SER A 142 -5.26 16.84 2.34
C SER A 142 -5.11 15.77 1.28
N GLU A 143 -6.14 14.93 1.18
CA GLU A 143 -6.26 13.90 0.13
C GLU A 143 -6.45 14.53 -1.26
N GLU A 144 -6.75 15.83 -1.35
CA GLU A 144 -6.97 16.51 -2.63
C GLU A 144 -5.73 16.47 -3.55
N VAL A 145 -4.54 16.40 -2.95
CA VAL A 145 -3.25 16.45 -3.65
C VAL A 145 -3.04 15.22 -4.55
N TRP A 146 -3.67 14.08 -4.24
CA TRP A 146 -3.61 12.87 -5.07
C TRP A 146 -4.23 13.04 -6.46
N SER A 147 -5.06 14.07 -6.69
CA SER A 147 -5.57 14.37 -8.03
C SER A 147 -4.45 14.61 -9.03
N ALA A 148 -3.37 15.25 -8.60
CA ALA A 148 -2.21 15.53 -9.45
C ALA A 148 -1.43 14.25 -9.83
N CYS A 149 -1.56 13.19 -9.02
CA CYS A 149 -0.87 11.90 -9.22
C CYS A 149 -1.69 10.90 -10.05
N THR A 150 -2.82 11.30 -10.62
CA THR A 150 -3.61 10.47 -11.55
C THR A 150 -2.77 9.79 -12.65
N PRO A 151 -1.82 10.47 -13.35
CA PRO A 151 -0.97 9.80 -14.33
C PRO A 151 -0.10 8.70 -13.72
N ASP A 152 0.43 8.89 -12.51
CA ASP A 152 1.24 7.88 -11.82
C ASP A 152 0.41 6.65 -11.46
N PHE A 153 -0.80 6.86 -10.94
CA PHE A 153 -1.75 5.77 -10.67
C PHE A 153 -2.15 5.01 -11.94
N ALA A 154 -2.38 5.72 -13.05
CA ALA A 154 -2.68 5.09 -14.33
C ALA A 154 -1.50 4.27 -14.86
N ALA A 155 -0.26 4.73 -14.66
CA ALA A 155 0.94 3.98 -15.01
C ALA A 155 1.08 2.70 -14.16
N ILE A 156 0.88 2.78 -12.85
CA ILE A 156 0.86 1.62 -11.93
C ILE A 156 -0.21 0.61 -12.37
N LEU A 157 -1.41 1.09 -12.70
CA LEU A 157 -2.50 0.24 -13.20
C LEU A 157 -2.15 -0.44 -14.52
N SER A 158 -1.55 0.29 -15.47
CA SER A 158 -1.13 -0.26 -16.76
C SER A 158 -0.05 -1.32 -16.61
N LEU A 159 0.96 -1.08 -15.77
CA LEU A 159 2.02 -2.05 -15.48
C LEU A 159 1.43 -3.31 -14.85
N SER A 160 0.53 -3.16 -13.86
CA SER A 160 -0.14 -4.27 -13.20
C SER A 160 -0.93 -5.14 -14.19
N LYS A 161 -1.69 -4.51 -15.11
CA LYS A 161 -2.43 -5.22 -16.17
C LYS A 161 -1.51 -6.06 -17.06
N SER A 162 -0.44 -5.46 -17.58
CA SER A 162 0.50 -6.16 -18.43
C SER A 162 1.21 -7.32 -17.72
N ILE A 163 1.54 -7.17 -16.44
CA ILE A 163 2.14 -8.26 -15.65
C ILE A 163 1.18 -9.45 -15.52
N LEU A 164 -0.10 -9.17 -15.23
CA LEU A 164 -1.15 -10.20 -15.13
C LEU A 164 -1.40 -10.90 -16.48
N GLU A 165 -1.48 -10.13 -17.58
CA GLU A 165 -1.66 -10.69 -18.93
C GLU A 165 -0.48 -11.58 -19.36
N MET A 166 0.75 -11.20 -19.02
CA MET A 166 1.93 -12.04 -19.29
C MET A 166 1.89 -13.34 -18.48
N GLU A 167 1.46 -13.28 -17.23
CA GLU A 167 1.36 -14.48 -16.39
C GLU A 167 0.34 -15.48 -16.93
N ASP A 168 -0.83 -15.01 -17.37
CA ASP A 168 -1.84 -15.86 -18.01
C ASP A 168 -1.28 -16.57 -19.25
N GLY A 169 -0.43 -15.87 -20.03
CA GLY A 169 0.27 -16.45 -21.18
C GLY A 169 1.30 -17.52 -20.79
N LEU A 170 2.05 -17.33 -19.70
CA LEU A 170 3.07 -18.28 -19.23
C LEU A 170 2.47 -19.56 -18.63
N VAL A 171 1.36 -19.44 -17.90
CA VAL A 171 0.68 -20.60 -17.29
C VAL A 171 0.02 -21.48 -18.37
N SER A 172 -0.43 -20.87 -19.46
CA SER A 172 -1.08 -21.59 -20.57
C SER A 172 -0.14 -22.48 -21.38
N ASP A 173 1.17 -22.20 -21.38
CA ASP A 173 2.19 -22.98 -22.11
C ASP A 173 2.64 -24.23 -21.31
N GLU A 174 2.63 -24.12 -19.97
CA GLU A 174 3.08 -25.18 -19.06
C GLU A 174 1.98 -26.17 -18.65
N SER A 175 0.70 -25.82 -18.85
CA SER A 175 -0.43 -26.63 -18.38
C SER A 175 -1.54 -26.80 -19.42
N GLY A 176 -1.38 -27.79 -20.30
CA GLY A 176 -2.43 -28.29 -21.19
C GLY A 176 -3.61 -28.98 -20.48
N ILE A 177 -3.89 -28.69 -19.21
CA ILE A 177 -5.03 -29.21 -18.46
C ILE A 177 -5.86 -28.03 -17.96
N SER A 178 -6.92 -27.74 -18.70
CA SER A 178 -7.98 -26.83 -18.30
C SER A 178 -8.82 -27.40 -17.15
N GLY A 179 -9.29 -26.53 -16.25
CA GLY A 179 -10.51 -26.79 -15.50
C GLY A 179 -10.41 -26.59 -13.98
N GLY A 180 -10.81 -25.40 -13.51
CA GLY A 180 -11.21 -25.22 -12.12
C GLY A 180 -11.21 -23.77 -11.67
N ARG A 181 -12.38 -23.21 -11.34
CA ARG A 181 -12.55 -21.97 -10.55
C ARG A 181 -12.17 -22.21 -9.08
N GLY A 182 -11.07 -22.92 -8.85
CA GLY A 182 -10.42 -23.08 -7.54
C GLY A 182 -9.27 -22.10 -7.48
N GLY A 183 -9.20 -21.30 -6.41
CA GLY A 183 -8.28 -20.17 -6.26
C GLY A 183 -6.89 -20.49 -6.79
N ARG A 184 -6.41 -19.65 -7.73
CA ARG A 184 -5.03 -19.74 -8.20
C ARG A 184 -4.16 -19.41 -6.99
N VAL A 185 -3.48 -20.40 -6.44
CA VAL A 185 -2.29 -20.18 -5.62
C VAL A 185 -1.20 -19.70 -6.60
N GLY A 186 -1.38 -18.48 -7.09
CA GLY A 186 -0.52 -17.86 -8.08
C GLY A 186 0.84 -17.59 -7.46
N MET A 187 1.88 -17.59 -8.30
CA MET A 187 3.18 -17.08 -7.90
C MET A 187 2.99 -15.65 -7.36
N ASP A 188 3.76 -15.31 -6.33
CA ASP A 188 3.76 -13.97 -5.73
C ASP A 188 4.20 -12.93 -6.77
N THR A 189 3.22 -12.36 -7.48
CA THR A 189 3.40 -11.40 -8.58
C THR A 189 3.60 -9.98 -8.09
N GLY A 190 3.29 -9.71 -6.83
CA GLY A 190 3.45 -8.40 -6.21
C GLY A 190 2.57 -7.29 -6.73
N VAL A 191 1.46 -7.62 -7.38
CA VAL A 191 0.57 -6.65 -8.03
C VAL A 191 -0.62 -6.27 -7.17
N LEU A 192 -0.99 -7.07 -6.16
CA LEU A 192 -2.17 -6.80 -5.33
C LEU A 192 -2.02 -5.52 -4.51
N GLY A 193 -0.85 -5.33 -3.87
CA GLY A 193 -0.54 -4.13 -3.10
C GLY A 193 -0.63 -2.84 -3.93
N PRO A 194 0.07 -2.74 -5.08
CA PRO A 194 -0.04 -1.61 -6.00
C PRO A 194 -1.46 -1.33 -6.50
N LEU A 195 -2.22 -2.37 -6.88
CA LEU A 195 -3.61 -2.21 -7.32
C LEU A 195 -4.50 -1.67 -6.19
N TYR A 196 -4.30 -2.16 -4.96
CA TYR A 196 -5.03 -1.70 -3.79
C TYR A 196 -4.70 -0.23 -3.46
N LEU A 197 -3.43 0.19 -3.58
CA LEU A 197 -3.04 1.60 -3.44
C LEU A 197 -3.78 2.49 -4.45
N VAL A 198 -3.81 2.10 -5.74
CA VAL A 198 -4.56 2.82 -6.78
C VAL A 198 -6.04 2.90 -6.43
N ALA A 199 -6.63 1.78 -6.01
CA ALA A 199 -8.04 1.69 -5.68
C ALA A 199 -8.45 2.56 -4.48
N LEU A 200 -7.54 2.80 -3.54
CA LEU A 200 -7.80 3.64 -2.37
C LEU A 200 -7.53 5.12 -2.59
N ARG A 201 -6.40 5.47 -3.23
CA ARG A 201 -5.90 6.86 -3.25
C ARG A 201 -6.18 7.62 -4.54
N CYS A 202 -6.41 6.94 -5.66
CA CYS A 202 -6.64 7.62 -6.93
C CYS A 202 -7.97 8.38 -6.91
N ARG A 203 -7.97 9.62 -7.39
CA ARG A 203 -9.17 10.48 -7.43
C ARG A 203 -9.97 10.35 -8.73
N ASP A 204 -9.37 9.78 -9.76
CA ASP A 204 -10.06 9.50 -11.00
C ASP A 204 -10.95 8.24 -10.83
N PRO A 205 -12.29 8.37 -11.00
CA PRO A 205 -13.20 7.26 -10.77
C PRO A 205 -12.99 6.11 -11.76
N VAL A 206 -12.52 6.39 -12.98
CA VAL A 206 -12.30 5.37 -14.01
C VAL A 206 -11.10 4.51 -13.66
N VAL A 207 -9.96 5.15 -13.34
CA VAL A 207 -8.74 4.46 -12.91
C VAL A 207 -9.00 3.63 -11.65
N ARG A 208 -9.74 4.20 -10.70
CA ARG A 208 -10.06 3.53 -9.44
C ARG A 208 -10.99 2.32 -9.61
N SER A 209 -12.09 2.48 -10.35
CA SER A 209 -13.01 1.37 -10.63
C SER A 209 -12.32 0.24 -11.38
N GLU A 210 -11.40 0.57 -12.28
CA GLU A 210 -10.63 -0.43 -13.00
C GLU A 210 -9.65 -1.20 -12.10
N ALA A 211 -9.01 -0.53 -11.13
CA ALA A 211 -8.18 -1.20 -10.14
C ALA A 211 -8.99 -2.19 -9.28
N VAL A 212 -10.19 -1.78 -8.82
CA VAL A 212 -11.13 -2.66 -8.09
C VAL A 212 -11.53 -3.86 -8.94
N ARG A 213 -11.82 -3.64 -10.23
CA ARG A 213 -12.19 -4.71 -11.18
C ARG A 213 -11.06 -5.73 -11.37
N LEU A 214 -9.80 -5.30 -11.38
CA LEU A 214 -8.67 -6.22 -11.46
C LEU A 214 -8.52 -7.03 -10.17
N LEU A 215 -8.60 -6.38 -9.01
CA LEU A 215 -8.57 -7.08 -7.71
C LEU A 215 -9.67 -8.14 -7.59
N SER A 216 -10.89 -7.89 -8.08
CA SER A 216 -11.96 -8.89 -7.99
C SER A 216 -11.80 -10.06 -8.96
N ARG A 217 -11.07 -9.87 -10.07
CA ARG A 217 -10.91 -10.89 -11.13
C ARG A 217 -9.84 -11.93 -10.79
N GLU A 218 -8.78 -11.52 -10.10
CA GLU A 218 -7.59 -12.37 -9.95
C GLU A 218 -7.78 -13.57 -9.02
N GLY A 219 -8.69 -13.50 -8.04
CA GLY A 219 -9.01 -14.63 -7.15
C GLY A 219 -7.78 -15.29 -6.49
N ARG A 220 -6.72 -14.50 -6.24
CA ARG A 220 -5.39 -14.95 -5.79
C ARG A 220 -5.04 -14.41 -4.40
N ARG A 221 -3.99 -14.97 -3.81
CA ARG A 221 -3.42 -14.53 -2.53
C ARG A 221 -1.90 -14.32 -2.62
N GLU A 222 -1.43 -13.11 -2.33
CA GLU A 222 -0.01 -12.73 -2.29
C GLU A 222 0.42 -12.54 -0.82
N GLY A 223 0.88 -13.62 -0.18
CA GLY A 223 1.20 -13.60 1.25
C GLY A 223 -0.02 -13.31 2.15
N LEU A 224 -0.05 -12.12 2.75
CA LEU A 224 -1.19 -11.65 3.57
C LEU A 224 -2.29 -10.97 2.74
N TRP A 225 -2.02 -10.69 1.48
CA TRP A 225 -2.94 -9.98 0.58
C TRP A 225 -3.89 -10.96 -0.09
N ASP A 226 -5.18 -10.86 0.20
CA ASP A 226 -6.22 -11.62 -0.49
C ASP A 226 -6.97 -10.72 -1.48
N SER A 227 -6.98 -11.09 -2.76
CA SER A 227 -7.53 -10.27 -3.83
C SER A 227 -9.03 -9.99 -3.65
N ASN A 228 -9.79 -10.97 -3.15
CA ASN A 228 -11.23 -10.81 -2.91
C ASN A 228 -11.47 -9.86 -1.73
N LEU A 229 -10.75 -10.03 -0.63
CA LEU A 229 -10.81 -9.12 0.51
C LEU A 229 -10.49 -7.69 0.09
N LEU A 230 -9.37 -7.49 -0.62
CA LEU A 230 -8.96 -6.15 -1.08
C LEU A 230 -9.98 -5.52 -2.00
N SER A 231 -10.57 -6.28 -2.92
CA SER A 231 -11.59 -5.78 -3.83
C SER A 231 -12.84 -5.29 -3.09
N ARG A 232 -13.30 -6.02 -2.06
CA ARG A 232 -14.47 -5.65 -1.25
C ARG A 232 -14.20 -4.39 -0.43
N VAL A 233 -13.05 -4.35 0.23
CA VAL A 233 -12.64 -3.19 1.02
C VAL A 233 -12.53 -1.95 0.14
N ALA A 234 -11.85 -2.06 -1.00
CA ALA A 234 -11.72 -0.95 -1.94
C ALA A 234 -13.07 -0.50 -2.50
N ALA A 235 -13.95 -1.43 -2.90
CA ALA A 235 -15.31 -1.10 -3.36
C ALA A 235 -16.12 -0.36 -2.29
N LYS A 236 -15.97 -0.73 -1.01
CA LYS A 236 -16.62 -0.05 0.11
C LYS A 236 -16.09 1.37 0.31
N VAL A 237 -14.78 1.58 0.21
CA VAL A 237 -14.19 2.93 0.21
C VAL A 237 -14.77 3.78 -0.92
N VAL A 238 -14.77 3.25 -2.15
CA VAL A 238 -15.36 3.93 -3.30
C VAL A 238 -16.83 4.31 -3.05
N GLY A 239 -17.61 3.40 -2.47
CA GLY A 239 -19.01 3.62 -2.12
C GLY A 239 -19.23 4.68 -1.06
N ILE A 240 -18.45 4.65 0.04
CA ILE A 240 -18.49 5.65 1.11
C ILE A 240 -18.24 7.05 0.54
N GLU A 241 -17.20 7.19 -0.30
CA GLU A 241 -16.81 8.48 -0.86
C GLU A 241 -17.79 9.04 -1.89
N ALA A 242 -18.52 8.15 -2.59
CA ALA A 242 -19.60 8.52 -3.50
C ALA A 242 -20.88 8.99 -2.75
N GLY A 243 -20.89 8.92 -1.42
CA GLY A 243 -22.04 9.27 -0.59
C GLY A 243 -23.02 8.11 -0.38
N GLY A 244 -22.59 6.87 -0.61
CA GLY A 244 -23.32 5.67 -0.25
C GLY A 244 -23.37 5.52 1.27
N SER A 245 -24.56 5.60 1.84
CA SER A 245 -24.83 5.09 3.19
C SER A 245 -24.59 3.59 3.15
N GLY A 246 -23.47 3.12 3.72
CA GLY A 246 -23.31 1.71 4.03
C GLY A 246 -24.53 1.24 4.82
N GLU A 247 -25.12 0.12 4.42
CA GLU A 247 -26.20 -0.51 5.17
C GLU A 247 -25.68 -0.85 6.58
N ALA A 248 -26.00 0.03 7.52
CA ALA A 248 -25.91 -0.20 8.95
C ALA A 248 -27.34 -0.04 9.49
N GLU A 249 -28.18 -1.03 9.22
CA GLU A 249 -29.35 -1.27 10.06
C GLU A 249 -28.86 -2.00 11.33
N ALA A 250 -28.66 -1.23 12.39
CA ALA A 250 -29.00 -1.57 13.76
C ALA A 250 -28.45 -0.45 14.66
N ASP A 251 -29.35 0.15 15.45
CA ASP A 251 -29.09 1.07 16.55
C ASP A 251 -28.96 2.58 16.22
N GLY A 252 -30.12 3.19 15.99
CA GLY A 252 -30.56 4.38 16.74
C GLY A 252 -29.86 5.74 16.57
N VAL A 253 -28.72 5.84 15.87
CA VAL A 253 -28.02 7.13 15.69
C VAL A 253 -28.29 7.66 14.29
N LYS A 254 -28.92 8.84 14.21
CA LYS A 254 -29.28 9.52 12.94
C LYS A 254 -28.06 9.58 12.01
N GLY A 255 -28.09 8.78 10.93
CA GLY A 255 -27.09 8.77 9.87
C GLY A 255 -27.04 10.12 9.16
N GLY A 256 -26.07 10.95 9.55
CA GLY A 256 -25.73 12.15 8.81
C GLY A 256 -25.28 11.77 7.40
N ARG A 257 -25.81 12.47 6.39
CA ARG A 257 -25.46 12.31 4.98
C ARG A 257 -23.95 12.52 4.80
N LEU A 258 -23.16 11.45 4.70
CA LEU A 258 -21.69 11.46 4.52
C LEU A 258 -21.27 11.86 3.10
N LYS A 259 -21.92 12.86 2.49
CA LYS A 259 -21.57 13.30 1.14
C LYS A 259 -20.26 14.11 1.21
N GLY A 260 -19.20 13.58 0.60
CA GLY A 260 -17.94 14.31 0.41
C GLY A 260 -16.85 14.12 1.47
N ARG A 261 -16.96 13.14 2.37
CA ARG A 261 -15.86 12.78 3.29
C ARG A 261 -15.03 11.64 2.68
N ARG A 262 -13.70 11.76 2.71
CA ARG A 262 -12.74 10.78 2.17
C ARG A 262 -12.23 9.83 3.24
N VAL A 263 -11.88 8.62 2.83
CA VAL A 263 -11.21 7.64 3.70
C VAL A 263 -9.71 7.91 3.65
N GLU A 264 -9.16 8.39 4.77
CA GLU A 264 -7.73 8.62 4.97
C GLU A 264 -6.97 7.29 5.11
N ASP A 265 -7.54 6.34 5.85
CA ASP A 265 -6.91 5.05 6.09
C ASP A 265 -7.91 3.94 6.42
N VAL A 266 -7.43 2.70 6.24
CA VAL A 266 -8.18 1.47 6.44
C VAL A 266 -7.41 0.56 7.38
N ASP A 267 -7.91 0.39 8.60
CA ASP A 267 -7.37 -0.56 9.57
C ASP A 267 -8.08 -1.91 9.46
N LEU A 268 -7.31 -2.99 9.29
CA LEU A 268 -7.80 -4.36 9.39
C LEU A 268 -7.67 -4.82 10.84
N ILE A 269 -8.80 -5.07 11.50
CA ILE A 269 -8.89 -5.50 12.90
C ILE A 269 -9.19 -6.98 12.91
N PHE A 270 -8.27 -7.80 13.40
CA PHE A 270 -8.51 -9.23 13.59
C PHE A 270 -9.09 -9.46 14.98
N ASP A 271 -10.27 -10.07 15.07
CA ASP A 271 -10.85 -10.47 16.35
C ASP A 271 -10.33 -11.88 16.71
N PRO A 272 -9.53 -12.00 17.80
CA PRO A 272 -8.97 -13.29 18.20
C PRO A 272 -10.02 -14.26 18.76
N GLU A 273 -11.20 -13.79 19.19
CA GLU A 273 -12.25 -14.64 19.75
C GLU A 273 -13.17 -15.23 18.67
N GLU A 274 -13.35 -14.53 17.55
CA GLU A 274 -14.17 -14.99 16.43
C GLU A 274 -13.39 -15.78 15.35
N GLY A 275 -12.10 -16.05 15.57
CA GLY A 275 -11.26 -17.03 14.85
C GLY A 275 -10.92 -16.71 13.40
N CYS A 276 -11.79 -16.02 12.65
CA CYS A 276 -11.63 -15.77 11.21
C CYS A 276 -12.12 -14.39 10.74
N LYS A 277 -12.81 -13.58 11.56
CA LYS A 277 -13.40 -12.32 11.10
C LYS A 277 -12.39 -11.16 11.20
N ALA A 278 -12.21 -10.45 10.09
CA ALA A 278 -11.44 -9.20 10.03
C ALA A 278 -12.41 -8.03 9.91
N GLY A 279 -12.50 -7.20 10.95
CA GLY A 279 -13.20 -5.92 10.91
C GLY A 279 -12.40 -4.89 10.11
N VAL A 280 -13.10 -3.92 9.53
CA VAL A 280 -12.47 -2.83 8.77
C VAL A 280 -12.89 -1.51 9.39
N ARG A 281 -11.92 -0.73 9.86
CA ARG A 281 -12.15 0.61 10.38
C ARG A 281 -11.67 1.63 9.34
N PHE A 282 -12.57 2.53 8.95
CA PHE A 282 -12.28 3.62 8.04
C PHE A 282 -12.03 4.89 8.85
N LEU A 283 -10.84 5.47 8.69
CA LEU A 283 -10.48 6.78 9.25
C LEU A 283 -10.84 7.84 8.22
N MET A 284 -11.63 8.84 8.60
CA MET A 284 -12.12 9.87 7.68
C MET A 284 -11.32 11.17 7.82
N GLU A 285 -11.11 11.87 6.70
CA GLU A 285 -10.59 13.25 6.69
C GLU A 285 -11.48 14.11 7.63
N CYS A 286 -10.87 14.77 8.62
CA CYS A 286 -11.49 15.45 9.79
C CYS A 286 -11.89 14.58 11.00
N GLY A 287 -11.27 13.41 11.22
CA GLY A 287 -11.29 12.71 12.52
C GLY A 287 -12.59 11.95 12.84
N GLY A 288 -13.40 11.64 11.83
CA GLY A 288 -14.55 10.73 12.00
C GLY A 288 -14.12 9.27 11.87
N ILE A 289 -14.68 8.38 12.69
CA ILE A 289 -14.46 6.93 12.57
C ILE A 289 -15.75 6.29 12.07
N VAL A 290 -15.65 5.49 11.00
CA VAL A 290 -16.74 4.62 10.54
C VAL A 290 -16.28 3.17 10.69
N GLN A 291 -16.99 2.38 11.49
CA GLN A 291 -16.72 0.95 11.63
C GLN A 291 -17.58 0.15 10.65
N GLY A 292 -16.96 -0.80 9.95
CA GLY A 292 -17.65 -1.83 9.20
C GLY A 292 -17.26 -3.22 9.73
N GLN A 293 -18.25 -4.00 10.13
CA GLN A 293 -18.04 -5.42 10.48
C GLN A 293 -18.21 -6.23 9.19
N GLU A 294 -17.15 -6.88 8.70
CA GLU A 294 -17.28 -7.93 7.68
C GLU A 294 -16.87 -9.26 8.29
N GLY A 295 -17.80 -10.21 8.30
CA GLY A 295 -17.49 -11.59 8.62
C GLY A 295 -16.78 -12.24 7.46
N VAL A 296 -15.45 -12.30 7.52
CA VAL A 296 -14.66 -13.13 6.61
C VAL A 296 -14.74 -14.57 7.12
N GLY A 297 -15.72 -15.34 6.65
CA GLY A 297 -15.65 -16.79 6.75
C GLY A 297 -14.55 -17.28 5.81
N VAL A 298 -13.41 -17.70 6.37
CA VAL A 298 -12.45 -18.54 5.64
C VAL A 298 -13.16 -19.88 5.44
N SER A 299 -13.63 -20.14 4.22
CA SER A 299 -14.08 -21.48 3.79
C SER A 299 -12.94 -22.18 3.08
#